data_AF-A0A7X9EJ18-F1
#
_entry.id   AF-A0A7X9EJ18-F1
#
_cell.length_a   1.000
_cell.length_b   1.000
_cell.length_c   1.000
_cell.angle_alpha   90.00
_cell.angle_beta   90.00
_cell.angle_gamma   90.00
#
_symmetry.space_group_name_H-M   'P 1'
#
loop_
_entity.id
_entity.type
_entity.pdbx_description
1 polymer ?
#
loop_
_entity_poly.entity_id
_entity_poly.type
_entity_poly.pdbx_seq_one_letter_code
_entity_poly.pdbx_strand_id
1 'polypeptide(L)'
;MEIIEKINNFLVEKAFAQGLGDGLSTGLSNLQSSTQLEGDGGFVSSVVKVAVPLSVICLILLVVYAGYLLMSSQGNPDKIQEGKEIITNAVIGFLVVLLSAGILLLISKTLELGIYN
;
A
#
# COMPACT_ATOMS: atom_id res chain seq x y z
N MET A 1 28.46 -33.12 8.64
CA MET A 1 28.55 -31.64 8.54
C MET A 1 27.30 -31.00 7.96
N GLU A 2 26.39 -31.74 7.31
CA GLU A 2 25.18 -31.17 6.67
C GLU A 2 24.14 -30.55 7.63
N ILE A 3 24.03 -31.08 8.85
CA ILE A 3 23.01 -30.61 9.82
C ILE A 3 23.36 -29.19 10.32
N ILE A 4 24.64 -28.91 10.54
CA ILE A 4 25.12 -27.61 11.03
C ILE A 4 24.97 -26.54 9.92
N GLU A 5 25.19 -26.91 8.66
CA GLU A 5 25.04 -26.03 7.51
C GLU A 5 23.57 -25.72 7.18
N LYS A 6 22.69 -26.73 7.28
CA LYS A 6 21.23 -26.53 7.17
C LYS A 6 20.67 -25.62 8.26
N ILE A 7 21.18 -25.73 9.49
CA ILE A 7 20.78 -24.84 10.60
C ILE A 7 21.26 -23.41 10.34
N ASN A 8 22.51 -23.22 9.88
CA ASN A 8 23.04 -21.91 9.55
C ASN A 8 22.22 -21.23 8.43
N ASN A 9 21.94 -21.94 7.34
CA ASN A 9 21.12 -21.40 6.25
C ASN A 9 19.68 -21.11 6.68
N PHE A 10 19.08 -21.96 7.52
CA PHE A 10 17.72 -21.72 8.02
C PHE A 10 17.65 -20.48 8.92
N LEU A 11 18.65 -20.25 9.77
CA LEU A 11 18.69 -19.07 10.63
C LEU A 11 19.01 -17.78 9.85
N VAL A 12 19.85 -17.85 8.82
CA VAL A 12 20.15 -16.72 7.92
C VAL A 12 18.91 -16.33 7.11
N GLU A 13 18.14 -17.30 6.60
CA GLU A 13 16.91 -17.03 5.85
C GLU A 13 15.79 -16.50 6.75
N LYS A 14 15.66 -17.02 7.98
CA LYS A 14 14.75 -16.49 9.01
C LYS A 14 15.13 -15.07 9.43
N ALA A 15 16.42 -14.79 9.60
CA ALA A 15 16.91 -13.47 9.98
C ALA A 15 16.71 -12.44 8.86
N PHE A 16 16.91 -12.82 7.60
CA PHE A 16 16.63 -11.96 6.44
C PHE A 16 15.13 -11.69 6.28
N ALA A 17 14.27 -12.69 6.47
CA ALA A 17 12.82 -12.51 6.47
C ALA A 17 12.32 -11.63 7.62
N GLN A 18 12.93 -11.75 8.81
CA GLN A 18 12.62 -10.89 9.95
C GLN A 18 13.08 -9.44 9.70
N GLY A 19 14.25 -9.23 9.08
CA GLY A 19 14.73 -7.90 8.71
C GLY A 19 13.87 -7.22 7.65
N LEU A 20 13.39 -7.97 6.65
CA LEU A 20 12.41 -7.48 5.67
C LEU A 20 11.05 -7.20 6.31
N GLY A 21 10.59 -8.07 7.22
CA GLY A 21 9.33 -7.89 7.96
C GLY A 21 9.35 -6.64 8.84
N ASP A 22 10.44 -6.39 9.56
CA ASP A 22 10.63 -5.24 10.44
C ASP A 22 10.81 -3.92 9.66
N GLY A 23 11.53 -3.96 8.54
CA GLY A 23 11.66 -2.82 7.64
C GLY A 23 10.34 -2.44 6.97
N LEU A 24 9.55 -3.43 6.53
CA LEU A 24 8.24 -3.20 5.94
C LEU A 24 7.19 -2.79 6.97
N SER A 25 7.21 -3.36 8.18
CA SER A 25 6.31 -2.95 9.26
C SER A 25 6.62 -1.54 9.71
N THR A 26 7.91 -1.16 9.79
CA THR A 26 8.32 0.20 10.13
C THR A 26 7.92 1.18 9.02
N GLY A 27 8.14 0.85 7.75
CA GLY A 27 7.69 1.66 6.62
C GLY A 27 6.17 1.86 6.60
N LEU A 28 5.40 0.78 6.78
CA LEU A 28 3.94 0.82 6.86
C LEU A 28 3.45 1.59 8.10
N SER A 29 4.11 1.45 9.25
CA SER A 29 3.76 2.16 10.50
C SER A 29 4.02 3.65 10.40
N ASN A 30 5.08 4.07 9.69
CA ASN A 30 5.36 5.48 9.43
C ASN A 30 4.36 6.08 8.43
N LEU A 31 3.95 5.32 7.40
CA LEU A 31 2.88 5.74 6.48
C LEU A 31 1.53 5.85 7.22
N GLN A 32 1.25 4.92 8.14
CA GLN A 32 0.08 4.93 9.01
C GLN A 32 0.11 6.08 10.04
N SER A 33 1.30 6.50 10.48
CA SER A 33 1.48 7.65 11.38
C SER A 33 1.37 8.98 10.63
N SER A 34 1.85 9.07 9.40
CA SER A 34 1.63 10.24 8.52
C SER A 34 0.18 10.39 8.04
N THR A 35 -0.65 9.36 8.21
CA THR A 35 -2.10 9.39 7.97
C THR A 35 -2.90 9.68 9.25
N GLN A 36 -2.26 9.62 10.42
CA GLN A 36 -2.84 10.05 11.70
C GLN A 36 -2.63 11.56 11.86
N LEU A 37 -3.26 12.35 10.98
CA LEU A 37 -3.50 13.75 11.32
C LEU A 37 -4.81 13.85 12.07
N GLU A 38 -4.69 14.42 13.26
CA GLU A 38 -5.72 14.66 14.24
C GLU A 38 -6.93 15.40 13.65
N GLY A 39 -8.08 14.77 13.82
CA GLY A 39 -9.38 15.42 13.78
C GLY A 39 -10.28 14.62 14.71
N ASP A 40 -10.93 15.31 15.64
CA ASP A 40 -11.88 14.81 16.64
C ASP A 40 -13.09 14.13 15.98
N GLY A 41 -12.84 12.97 15.38
CA GLY A 41 -13.72 12.23 14.50
C GLY A 41 -13.41 10.76 14.65
N GLY A 42 -13.68 10.21 15.83
CA GLY A 42 -13.35 8.83 16.20
C GLY A 42 -13.84 7.77 15.19
N PHE A 43 -14.88 8.08 14.41
CA PHE A 43 -15.33 7.24 13.31
C PHE A 43 -14.49 7.41 12.03
N VAL A 44 -14.19 8.64 11.64
CA VAL A 44 -13.42 8.94 10.42
C VAL A 44 -11.98 8.43 10.55
N SER A 45 -11.33 8.68 11.68
CA SER A 45 -9.97 8.19 11.94
C SER A 45 -9.90 6.66 11.91
N SER A 46 -10.89 5.98 12.52
CA SER A 46 -10.96 4.51 12.51
C SER A 46 -11.17 3.94 11.11
N VAL A 47 -12.07 4.56 10.31
CA VAL A 47 -12.31 4.16 8.93
C VAL A 47 -11.06 4.37 8.08
N VAL A 48 -10.40 5.52 8.17
CA VAL A 48 -9.19 5.82 7.38
C VAL A 48 -8.03 4.90 7.79
N LYS A 49 -7.83 4.63 9.07
CA LYS A 49 -6.76 3.75 9.59
C LYS A 49 -6.87 2.32 9.09
N VAL A 50 -8.07 1.86 8.74
CA VAL A 50 -8.31 0.55 8.11
C VAL A 50 -8.34 0.65 6.58
N ALA A 51 -9.00 1.67 6.03
CA ALA A 51 -9.23 1.81 4.60
C ALA A 51 -7.94 2.11 3.82
N VAL A 52 -7.01 2.88 4.38
CA VAL A 52 -5.75 3.24 3.71
C VAL A 52 -4.83 2.04 3.48
N PRO A 53 -4.45 1.23 4.50
CA PRO A 53 -3.63 0.04 4.25
C PRO A 53 -4.36 -0.98 3.38
N LEU A 54 -5.68 -1.12 3.53
CA LEU A 54 -6.50 -1.98 2.68
C LEU A 54 -6.47 -1.53 1.21
N SER A 55 -6.55 -0.23 0.95
CA SER A 55 -6.48 0.34 -0.40
C SER A 55 -5.14 0.05 -1.07
N VAL A 56 -4.02 0.14 -0.35
CA VAL A 56 -2.69 -0.15 -0.91
C VAL A 56 -2.58 -1.63 -1.27
N ILE A 57 -3.06 -2.52 -0.41
CA ILE A 57 -3.09 -3.97 -0.66
C ILE A 57 -3.97 -4.30 -1.87
N CYS A 58 -5.17 -3.69 -1.97
CA CYS A 58 -6.05 -3.85 -3.12
C CYS A 58 -5.41 -3.37 -4.43
N LEU A 59 -4.69 -2.24 -4.40
CA LEU A 59 -3.96 -1.72 -5.55
C LEU A 59 -2.94 -2.74 -6.05
N ILE A 60 -2.11 -3.28 -5.15
CA ILE A 60 -1.09 -4.28 -5.50
C ILE A 60 -1.74 -5.51 -6.13
N LEU A 61 -2.85 -6.01 -5.59
CA LEU A 61 -3.58 -7.15 -6.15
C LEU A 61 -4.13 -6.87 -7.55
N LEU A 62 -4.73 -5.69 -7.78
CA LEU A 62 -5.23 -5.30 -9.09
C LEU A 62 -4.12 -5.15 -10.12
N VAL A 63 -2.97 -4.60 -9.74
CA VAL A 63 -1.81 -4.46 -10.64
C VAL A 63 -1.24 -5.84 -11.00
N VAL A 64 -1.13 -6.76 -10.04
CA VAL A 64 -0.67 -8.13 -10.31
C VAL A 64 -1.65 -8.85 -11.25
N TYR A 65 -2.97 -8.75 -10.99
CA TYR A 65 -4.00 -9.35 -11.84
C TYR A 65 -3.98 -8.79 -13.26
N ALA A 66 -3.93 -7.47 -13.41
CA ALA A 66 -3.88 -6.83 -14.70
C ALA A 66 -2.57 -7.11 -15.45
N GLY A 67 -1.44 -7.18 -14.73
CA GLY A 67 -0.16 -7.61 -15.29
C GLY A 67 -0.22 -9.04 -15.81
N TYR A 68 -0.85 -9.96 -15.07
CA TYR A 68 -1.06 -11.34 -15.52
C TYR A 68 -2.00 -11.42 -16.72
N LEU A 69 -3.07 -10.63 -16.74
CA LEU A 69 -4.00 -10.55 -17.86
C LEU A 69 -3.29 -10.04 -19.13
N LEU A 70 -2.49 -8.98 -19.03
CA LEU A 70 -1.69 -8.45 -20.13
C LEU A 70 -0.66 -9.47 -20.64
N MET A 71 -0.01 -10.20 -19.73
CA MET A 71 1.00 -11.21 -20.10
C MET A 71 0.35 -12.46 -20.72
N SER A 72 -0.81 -12.89 -20.22
CA SER A 72 -1.55 -14.05 -20.72
C SER A 72 -2.30 -13.78 -22.03
N SER A 73 -2.35 -12.52 -22.47
CA SER A 73 -3.16 -12.12 -23.64
C SER A 73 -2.68 -12.67 -24.97
N GLN A 74 -1.46 -13.24 -25.08
CA GLN A 74 -0.94 -13.98 -26.25
C GLN A 74 -1.23 -13.36 -27.66
N GLY A 75 -1.41 -12.04 -27.76
CA GLY A 75 -1.73 -11.35 -29.02
C GLY A 75 -3.23 -11.15 -29.33
N ASN A 76 -4.16 -11.55 -28.45
CA ASN A 76 -5.58 -11.27 -28.63
C ASN A 76 -5.90 -9.82 -28.20
N PRO A 77 -6.38 -8.95 -29.11
CA PRO A 77 -6.53 -7.51 -28.85
C PRO A 77 -7.51 -7.20 -27.71
N ASP A 78 -8.57 -8.00 -27.54
CA ASP A 78 -9.55 -7.80 -26.47
C ASP A 78 -8.94 -7.90 -25.07
N LYS A 79 -8.05 -8.87 -24.85
CA LYS A 79 -7.46 -9.12 -23.51
C LYS A 79 -6.43 -8.05 -23.13
N ILE A 80 -5.76 -7.48 -24.14
CA ILE A 80 -4.87 -6.33 -23.99
C ILE A 80 -5.66 -5.07 -23.67
N GLN A 81 -6.79 -4.85 -24.34
CA GLN A 81 -7.69 -3.74 -24.09
C GLN A 81 -8.27 -3.82 -22.67
N GLU A 82 -8.77 -4.99 -22.27
CA GLU A 82 -9.31 -5.27 -20.95
C GLU A 82 -8.26 -5.04 -19.84
N GLY A 83 -7.02 -5.53 -20.03
CA GLY A 83 -5.93 -5.29 -19.07
C GLY A 83 -5.54 -3.83 -18.94
N LYS A 84 -5.54 -3.06 -20.03
CA LYS A 84 -5.30 -1.61 -19.99
C LYS A 84 -6.41 -0.89 -19.23
N GLU A 85 -7.66 -1.25 -19.46
CA GLU A 85 -8.81 -0.65 -18.80
C GLU A 85 -8.78 -0.90 -17.29
N ILE A 86 -8.41 -2.11 -16.86
CA ILE A 86 -8.23 -2.44 -15.44
C ILE A 86 -7.08 -1.64 -14.81
N ILE A 87 -5.93 -1.53 -15.49
CA ILE A 87 -4.80 -0.69 -15.01
C ILE A 87 -5.25 0.76 -14.87
N THR A 88 -5.90 1.31 -15.90
CA THR A 88 -6.40 2.69 -15.89
C THR A 88 -7.35 2.90 -14.71
N ASN A 89 -8.35 2.04 -14.51
CA ASN A 89 -9.27 2.14 -13.39
C ASN A 89 -8.58 2.01 -12.03
N ALA A 90 -7.62 1.10 -11.89
CA ALA A 90 -6.83 0.96 -10.66
C ALA A 90 -5.99 2.22 -10.36
N VAL A 91 -5.38 2.82 -11.38
CA VAL A 91 -4.61 4.06 -11.26
C VAL A 91 -5.51 5.24 -10.89
N ILE A 92 -6.68 5.38 -11.52
CA ILE A 92 -7.66 6.42 -11.13
C ILE A 92 -8.08 6.24 -9.67
N GLY A 93 -8.41 5.02 -9.25
CA GLY A 93 -8.81 4.74 -7.87
C GLY A 93 -7.72 5.11 -6.87
N PHE A 94 -6.47 4.77 -7.15
CA PHE A 94 -5.34 5.15 -6.31
C PHE A 94 -5.07 6.65 -6.30
N LEU A 95 -5.18 7.30 -7.45
CA LEU A 95 -5.03 8.76 -7.58
C LEU A 95 -6.05 9.49 -6.70
N VAL A 96 -7.30 9.04 -6.67
CA VAL A 96 -8.37 9.62 -5.83
C VAL A 96 -8.03 9.51 -4.34
N VAL A 97 -7.48 8.37 -3.89
CA VAL A 97 -7.06 8.20 -2.48
C VAL A 97 -5.92 9.14 -2.13
N LEU A 98 -4.92 9.28 -3.01
CA LEU A 98 -3.82 10.24 -2.86
C LEU A 98 -4.33 11.69 -2.80
N LEU A 99 -5.25 12.06 -3.69
CA LEU A 99 -5.86 13.39 -3.73
C LEU A 99 -6.69 13.66 -2.48
N SER A 100 -7.45 12.68 -2.00
CA SER A 100 -8.22 12.79 -0.76
C SER A 100 -7.32 13.08 0.44
N ALA A 101 -6.23 12.33 0.60
CA ALA A 101 -5.25 12.59 1.65
C ALA A 101 -4.58 13.97 1.47
N GLY A 102 -4.18 14.33 0.24
CA GLY A 102 -3.57 15.62 -0.06
C GLY A 102 -4.47 16.82 0.24
N ILE A 103 -5.78 16.71 -0.04
CA ILE A 103 -6.77 17.74 0.28
C ILE A 103 -6.93 17.86 1.80
N LEU A 104 -7.00 16.75 2.54
CA LEU A 104 -7.03 16.78 4.02
C LEU A 104 -5.80 17.52 4.59
N LEU A 105 -4.60 17.19 4.09
CA LEU A 105 -3.36 17.85 4.51
C LEU A 105 -3.38 19.36 4.20
N LEU A 106 -3.89 19.75 3.03
CA LEU A 106 -4.04 21.16 2.65
C LEU A 106 -5.01 21.89 3.56
N ILE A 107 -6.15 21.29 3.88
CA ILE A 107 -7.15 21.84 4.80
C ILE A 107 -6.54 22.01 6.19
N SER A 108 -5.90 20.96 6.74
CA SER A 108 -5.21 21.02 8.04
C SER A 108 -4.14 22.11 8.09
N LYS A 109 -3.40 22.30 7.00
CA LYS A 109 -2.33 23.29 6.89
C LYS A 109 -2.83 24.72 6.65
N THR A 110 -3.97 24.88 5.98
CA THR A 110 -4.60 26.18 5.73
C THR A 110 -5.45 26.67 6.90
N LEU A 111 -6.04 25.78 7.69
CA LEU A 111 -6.86 26.19 8.84
C LEU A 111 -6.04 26.67 10.04
N GLU A 112 -4.71 26.45 10.05
CA GLU A 112 -3.73 26.98 11.02
C GLU A 112 -4.26 27.08 12.47
N LEU A 113 -5.09 26.12 12.89
CA LEU A 113 -5.42 25.92 14.28
C LEU A 113 -4.28 25.10 14.82
N GLY A 114 -3.38 25.78 15.53
CA GLY A 114 -2.22 25.23 16.22
C GLY A 114 -2.58 24.15 17.24
N ILE A 115 -3.00 23.00 16.74
CA ILE A 115 -3.06 21.73 17.48
C ILE A 115 -1.73 20.97 17.31
N TYR A 116 -0.86 21.42 16.41
CA TYR A 116 0.54 20.98 16.33
C TYR A 116 1.44 21.85 17.24
N ASN A 117 1.28 21.70 18.54
CA ASN A 117 2.37 21.74 19.54
C ASN A 117 2.00 20.92 20.77
#